data_AF-X1FE96-F1
#
_entry.id   AF-X1FE96-F1
#
_cell.length_a   1.000
_cell.length_b   1.000
_cell.length_c   1.000
_cell.angle_alpha   90.00
_cell.angle_beta   90.00
_cell.angle_gamma   90.00
#
_symmetry.space_group_name_H-M   'P 1'
#
loop_
_entity.id
_entity.type
_entity.pdbx_description
1 polymer ?
#
loop_
_entity_poly.entity_id
_entity_poly.type
_entity_poly.pdbx_seq_one_letter_code
_entity_poly.pdbx_strand_id
1 'polypeptide(L)'
;CHCMSAVGAPTHADPGEARADFNLGDVHGTTCTSEFLQFMKKTLEDRGHSVSVNFPYYGGYLTRRHSDPANGIESIFVEINKRLFI
;
A
#
# COMPACT_ATOMS: atom_id res chain seq x y z
N CYS A 1 -8.74 -4.72 3.26
CA CYS A 1 -8.58 -3.27 3.02
C CYS A 1 -8.43 -2.61 4.38
N HIS A 2 -7.52 -1.66 4.52
CA HIS A 2 -7.17 -1.03 5.80
C HIS A 2 -7.19 0.50 5.67
N CYS A 3 -7.07 1.18 6.80
CA CYS A 3 -6.87 2.61 6.82
C CYS A 3 -5.84 3.02 7.88
N MET A 4 -5.18 4.13 7.60
CA MET A 4 -4.08 4.64 8.41
C MET A 4 -4.32 6.08 8.86
N SER A 5 -3.81 6.45 10.03
CA SER A 5 -3.79 7.85 10.48
C SER A 5 -2.98 8.72 9.50
N ALA A 6 -3.32 10.00 9.40
CA ALA A 6 -2.65 10.94 8.49
C ALA A 6 -1.19 11.23 8.84
N VAL A 7 -0.85 11.07 10.13
CA VAL A 7 0.49 11.25 10.67
C VAL A 7 0.88 9.95 11.40
N GLY A 8 2.14 9.52 11.25
CA GLY A 8 2.64 8.33 11.91
C GLY A 8 2.67 8.46 13.43
N ALA A 9 2.20 7.42 14.12
CA ALA A 9 2.23 7.36 15.58
C ALA A 9 3.66 7.13 16.09
N PRO A 10 3.98 7.48 17.36
CA PRO A 10 5.32 7.27 17.92
C PRO A 10 5.84 5.82 17.88
N THR A 11 4.94 4.84 17.76
CA THR A 11 5.25 3.41 17.70
C THR A 11 5.40 2.87 16.27
N HIS A 12 5.20 3.69 15.25
CA HIS A 12 5.33 3.29 13.85
C HIS A 12 6.75 3.56 13.32
N ALA A 13 7.05 3.02 12.14
CA ALA A 13 8.35 3.22 11.47
C ALA A 13 8.56 4.65 10.95
N ASP A 14 7.51 5.47 10.94
CA ASP A 14 7.44 6.83 10.42
C ASP A 14 6.88 7.83 11.45
N PRO A 15 7.43 7.91 12.67
CA PRO A 15 6.82 8.68 13.76
C PRO A 15 6.81 10.18 13.45
N GLY A 16 5.64 10.82 13.53
CA GLY A 16 5.48 12.25 13.25
C GLY A 16 5.46 12.63 11.76
N GLU A 17 5.71 11.67 10.86
CA GLU A 17 5.75 11.92 9.42
C GLU A 17 4.33 11.98 8.82
N ALA A 18 4.15 12.90 7.88
CA ALA A 18 2.92 12.99 7.09
C ALA A 18 2.87 11.84 6.09
N ARG A 19 1.72 11.17 6.00
CA ARG A 19 1.53 10.02 5.13
C ARG A 19 0.86 10.39 3.82
N ALA A 20 1.22 9.64 2.78
CA ALA A 20 0.55 9.69 1.49
C ALA A 20 -0.96 9.40 1.61
N ASP A 21 -1.72 9.71 0.58
CA ASP A 21 -3.17 9.43 0.50
C ASP A 21 -3.45 7.94 0.49
N PHE A 22 -2.60 7.18 -0.21
CA PHE A 22 -2.63 5.73 -0.26
C PHE A 22 -1.23 5.18 -0.02
N ASN A 23 -1.13 4.12 0.77
CA ASN A 23 0.06 3.29 0.82
C ASN A 23 -0.28 1.93 0.18
N LEU A 24 0.46 1.57 -0.88
CA LEU A 24 0.39 0.26 -1.52
C LEU A 24 1.51 -0.64 -1.01
N GLY A 25 1.24 -1.94 -0.83
CA GLY A 25 2.25 -2.92 -0.44
C GLY A 25 2.13 -4.21 -1.24
N ASP A 26 3.22 -4.63 -1.87
CA ASP A 26 3.32 -5.90 -2.61
C ASP A 26 4.26 -6.89 -1.90
N VAL A 27 4.58 -6.61 -0.63
CA VAL A 27 5.53 -7.35 0.17
C VAL A 27 6.88 -7.49 -0.55
N HIS A 28 7.40 -6.34 -0.99
CA HIS A 28 8.68 -6.23 -1.68
C HIS A 28 8.77 -7.11 -2.93
N GLY A 29 7.74 -7.06 -3.77
CA GLY A 29 7.68 -7.75 -5.07
C GLY A 29 7.33 -9.24 -5.01
N THR A 30 6.82 -9.75 -3.89
CA THR A 30 6.52 -11.19 -3.74
C THR A 30 5.05 -11.55 -3.98
N THR A 31 4.14 -10.58 -4.03
CA THR A 31 2.68 -10.83 -4.05
C THR A 31 1.96 -10.35 -5.30
N CYS A 32 2.59 -9.54 -6.14
CA CYS A 32 2.13 -9.19 -7.47
C CYS A 32 3.32 -8.89 -8.38
N THR A 33 3.05 -8.81 -9.69
CA THR A 33 4.01 -8.30 -10.67
C THR A 33 4.27 -6.81 -10.46
N SER A 34 5.40 -6.33 -10.96
CA SER A 34 5.75 -4.91 -10.91
C SER A 34 4.78 -4.07 -11.74
N GLU A 35 4.30 -4.63 -12.84
CA GLU A 35 3.37 -4.05 -13.78
C GLU A 35 2.02 -3.78 -13.12
N PHE A 36 1.51 -4.76 -12.34
CA PHE A 36 0.29 -4.60 -11.57
C PHE A 36 0.40 -3.51 -10.50
N LEU A 37 1.51 -3.49 -9.75
CA LEU A 37 1.78 -2.44 -8.76
C LEU A 37 1.85 -1.06 -9.43
N GLN A 38 2.57 -0.92 -10.55
CA GLN A 38 2.69 0.35 -11.27
C GLN A 38 1.35 0.79 -11.84
N PHE A 39 0.53 -0.12 -12.37
CA PHE A 39 -0.82 0.19 -12.82
C PHE A 39 -1.68 0.75 -11.69
N MET A 40 -1.69 0.09 -10.52
CA MET A 40 -2.44 0.55 -9.35
C MET A 40 -1.96 1.92 -8.85
N LYS A 41 -0.64 2.09 -8.72
CA LYS A 41 -0.02 3.36 -8.32
C LYS A 41 -0.41 4.49 -9.28
N LYS A 42 -0.19 4.31 -10.57
CA LYS A 42 -0.50 5.30 -11.60
C LYS A 42 -1.99 5.64 -11.64
N THR A 43 -2.87 4.65 -11.47
CA THR A 43 -4.33 4.84 -11.44
C THR A 43 -4.78 5.78 -10.32
N LEU A 44 -4.10 5.76 -9.17
CA LEU A 44 -4.36 6.64 -8.04
C LEU A 44 -3.70 8.02 -8.23
N GLU A 45 -2.46 8.06 -8.71
CA GLU A 45 -1.75 9.31 -9.01
C GLU A 45 -2.44 10.12 -10.10
N ASP A 46 -2.95 9.48 -11.15
CA ASP A 46 -3.72 10.13 -12.23
C ASP A 46 -5.05 10.72 -11.72
N ARG A 47 -5.52 10.32 -10.54
CA ARG A 47 -6.66 10.92 -9.84
C ARG A 47 -6.25 12.03 -8.87
N GLY A 48 -4.98 12.40 -8.82
CA GLY A 48 -4.44 13.47 -7.98
C GLY A 48 -4.09 13.06 -6.55
N HIS A 49 -4.02 11.74 -6.27
CA HIS A 49 -3.64 11.25 -4.95
C HIS A 49 -2.13 11.02 -4.83
N SER A 50 -1.57 11.32 -3.66
CA SER A 50 -0.20 10.90 -3.32
C SER A 50 -0.14 9.41 -2.97
N VAL A 51 0.87 8.69 -3.45
CA VAL A 51 1.00 7.25 -3.22
C VAL A 51 2.39 6.88 -2.70
N SER A 52 2.45 6.20 -1.55
CA SER A 52 3.67 5.52 -1.10
C SER A 52 3.61 4.02 -1.41
N VAL A 53 4.78 3.39 -1.51
CA VAL A 53 4.91 1.97 -1.80
C VAL A 53 5.81 1.32 -0.76
N ASN A 54 5.32 0.26 -0.12
CA ASN A 54 6.02 -0.54 0.87
C ASN A 54 6.57 0.24 2.10
N PHE A 55 6.12 1.48 2.32
CA PHE A 55 6.51 2.28 3.47
C PHE A 55 5.41 3.28 3.87
N PRO A 56 4.99 3.30 5.16
CA PRO A 56 5.50 2.47 6.26
C PRO A 56 4.96 1.03 6.26
N TYR A 57 3.99 0.72 5.39
CA TYR A 57 3.36 -0.60 5.34
C TYR A 57 3.66 -1.30 4.01
N TYR A 58 4.10 -2.55 4.06
CA TYR A 58 4.41 -3.36 2.88
C TYR A 58 3.46 -4.56 2.73
N GLY A 59 2.44 -4.67 3.58
CA GLY A 59 1.59 -5.85 3.71
C GLY A 59 2.18 -6.90 4.64
N GLY A 60 1.70 -8.14 4.56
CA GLY A 60 2.05 -9.16 5.55
C GLY A 60 1.73 -10.59 5.15
N TYR A 61 1.59 -11.45 6.17
CA TYR A 61 1.38 -12.88 5.98
C TYR A 61 0.15 -13.20 5.12
N LEU A 62 -0.98 -12.52 5.35
CA LEU A 62 -2.21 -12.79 4.60
C LEU A 62 -2.07 -12.43 3.12
N THR A 63 -1.45 -11.28 2.79
CA THR A 63 -1.17 -10.90 1.40
C THR A 63 -0.31 -11.95 0.69
N ARG A 64 0.76 -12.43 1.36
CA ARG A 64 1.63 -13.50 0.82
C ARG A 64 0.92 -14.85 0.70
N ARG A 65 0.12 -15.23 1.70
CA ARG A 65 -0.53 -16.54 1.76
C ARG A 65 -1.52 -16.73 0.62
N HIS A 66 -2.16 -15.65 0.18
CA HIS A 66 -3.23 -15.68 -0.81
C HIS A 66 -2.80 -15.19 -2.20
N SER A 67 -1.54 -14.78 -2.36
CA SER A 67 -0.95 -14.50 -3.67
C SER A 67 -0.36 -15.75 -4.29
N ASP A 68 -0.46 -15.84 -5.61
CA ASP A 68 0.28 -16.78 -6.45
C ASP A 68 0.56 -16.13 -7.82
N PRO A 69 1.51 -15.17 -7.90
CA PRO A 69 1.76 -14.44 -9.14
C PRO A 69 2.19 -15.35 -10.30
N ALA A 70 2.85 -16.48 -9.99
CA ALA A 70 3.25 -17.47 -11.00
C ALA A 70 2.04 -18.13 -11.68
N ASN A 71 0.90 -18.22 -11.00
CA ASN A 71 -0.36 -18.73 -11.55
C ASN A 71 -1.40 -17.61 -11.76
N GLY A 72 -0.97 -16.34 -11.84
CA GLY A 72 -1.83 -15.21 -12.16
C GLY A 72 -2.73 -14.72 -11.02
N ILE A 73 -2.48 -15.13 -9.77
CA ILE A 73 -3.18 -14.61 -8.59
C ILE A 73 -2.35 -13.48 -7.98
N GLU A 74 -2.63 -12.25 -8.37
CA GLU A 74 -1.96 -11.07 -7.84
C GLU A 74 -2.69 -10.52 -6.63
N SER A 75 -1.96 -10.17 -5.57
CA SER A 75 -2.50 -9.55 -4.36
C SER A 75 -1.73 -8.30 -4.00
N ILE A 76 -2.46 -7.25 -3.62
CA ILE A 76 -1.87 -5.98 -3.18
C ILE A 76 -2.51 -5.56 -1.85
N PHE A 77 -1.68 -5.13 -0.92
CA PHE A 77 -2.09 -4.53 0.34
C PHE A 77 -2.36 -3.04 0.13
N VAL A 78 -3.44 -2.53 0.72
CA VAL A 78 -3.87 -1.13 0.55
C VAL A 78 -4.25 -0.54 1.91
N GLU A 79 -3.63 0.59 2.21
CA GLU A 79 -3.94 1.47 3.33
C GLU A 79 -4.42 2.82 2.80
N ILE A 80 -5.61 3.24 3.22
CA ILE A 80 -6.18 4.54 2.85
C ILE A 80 -5.98 5.53 4.00
N ASN A 81 -5.45 6.71 3.70
CA ASN A 81 -5.30 7.76 4.69
C ASN A 81 -6.67 8.27 5.16
N LYS A 82 -6.91 8.21 6.47
CA LYS A 82 -8.18 8.63 7.09
C LYS A 82 -8.56 10.07 6.78
N ARG A 83 -7.60 10.96 6.50
CA ARG A 83 -7.86 12.37 6.12
C ARG A 83 -8.78 12.54 4.90
N LEU A 84 -8.90 11.48 4.08
CA LEU A 84 -9.71 11.51 2.88
C LEU A 84 -11.21 11.28 3.14
N PHE A 85 -11.57 10.74 4.31
CA PHE A 85 -12.94 10.28 4.56
C PHE A 85 -13.42 10.40 6.02
N ILE A 86 -12.56 10.86 6.93
CA ILE A 86 -12.87 11.23 8.32
C ILE A 86 -12.46 12.68 8.52
#